data_AF-A0A6G3X033-F1
#
_entry.id   AF-A0A6G3X033-F1
#
_cell.length_a   1.000
_cell.length_b   1.000
_cell.length_c   1.000
_cell.angle_alpha   90.00
_cell.angle_beta   90.00
_cell.angle_gamma   90.00
#
_symmetry.space_group_name_H-M   'P 1'
#
loop_
_entity.id
_entity.type
_entity.pdbx_description
1 polymer ?
#
loop_
_entity_poly.entity_id
_entity_poly.type
_entity_poly.pdbx_seq_one_letter_code
_entity_poly.pdbx_strand_id
1 'polypeptide(L)' 'LAVNVRSVFLACRAAAERLADGGRVVSVGSALSRYTGGPGSTLYGLSKSALTGLTKPLARELGPRG' A
#
# COMPACT_ATOMS: atom_id res chain seq x y z
N LEU A 1 -3.16 11.19 -6.71
CA LEU A 1 -2.42 10.60 -5.56
C LEU A 1 -3.24 10.58 -4.25
N ALA A 2 -4.12 11.55 -4.00
CA ALA A 2 -4.94 11.59 -2.79
C ALA A 2 -5.74 10.29 -2.54
N VAL A 3 -6.35 9.73 -3.59
CA VAL A 3 -7.10 8.48 -3.50
C VAL A 3 -6.15 7.29 -3.33
N ASN A 4 -5.39 6.93 -4.36
CA ASN A 4 -4.63 5.68 -4.35
C ASN A 4 -3.42 5.63 -3.39
N VAL A 5 -2.95 6.76 -2.85
CA VAL A 5 -1.79 6.80 -1.95
C VAL A 5 -2.18 7.32 -0.57
N ARG A 6 -2.68 8.56 -0.49
CA ARG A 6 -2.94 9.20 0.81
C ARG A 6 -4.03 8.46 1.59
N SER A 7 -5.13 8.07 0.93
CA SER A 7 -6.21 7.35 1.63
C SER A 7 -5.74 6.01 2.21
N VAL A 8 -4.92 5.28 1.46
CA VAL A 8 -4.38 3.97 1.90
C VAL A 8 -3.42 4.16 3.06
N PHE A 9 -2.53 5.15 3.00
CA PHE A 9 -1.66 5.48 4.13
C PHE A 9 -2.46 5.81 5.40
N LEU A 10 -3.48 6.67 5.30
CA LEU A 10 -4.31 7.04 6.45
C LEU A 10 -5.10 5.84 6.99
N ALA A 11 -5.62 4.99 6.11
CA ALA A 11 -6.29 3.75 6.51
C ALA A 11 -5.34 2.79 7.23
N CYS A 12 -4.13 2.57 6.70
CA CYS A 12 -3.10 1.75 7.35
C CYS A 12 -2.70 2.31 8.72
N ARG A 13 -2.54 3.63 8.84
CA ARG A 13 -2.24 4.28 10.12
C ARG A 13 -3.36 4.03 11.14
N ALA A 14 -4.61 4.26 10.76
CA ALA A 14 -5.75 4.05 11.65
C ALA A 14 -5.93 2.56 12.01
N ALA A 15 -5.61 1.66 11.06
CA ALA A 15 -5.63 0.22 11.28
C ALA A 15 -4.53 -0.22 12.26
N ALA A 16 -3.31 0.30 12.16
CA ALA A 16 -2.21 -0.04 13.08
C ALA A 16 -2.59 0.17 14.56
N GLU A 17 -3.40 1.20 14.85
CA GLU A 17 -3.90 1.50 16.20
C GLU A 17 -5.02 0.56 16.68
N ARG A 18 -5.76 -0.08 15.77
CA ARG A 18 -7.02 -0.81 16.07
C ARG A 18 -6.99 -2.30 15.76
N LEU A 19 -6.06 -2.73 14.91
CA LEU A 19 -5.91 -4.11 14.50
C LEU A 19 -5.58 -4.96 15.74
N ALA A 20 -6.27 -6.08 15.93
CA ALA A 20 -5.90 -7.05 16.94
C ALA A 20 -4.63 -7.80 16.54
N ASP A 21 -3.96 -8.43 17.50
CA ASP A 21 -2.84 -9.31 17.21
C ASP A 21 -3.30 -10.49 16.33
N GLY A 22 -2.47 -10.87 15.35
CA GLY A 22 -2.86 -11.79 14.28
C GLY A 22 -3.69 -11.17 13.14
N GLY A 23 -4.00 -9.87 13.20
CA GLY A 23 -4.73 -9.18 12.14
C GLY A 23 -3.90 -8.92 10.87
N ARG A 24 -4.57 -8.57 9.76
CA ARG A 24 -3.92 -8.39 8.45
C ARG A 24 -4.35 -7.10 7.77
N VAL A 25 -3.40 -6.43 7.12
CA VAL A 25 -3.65 -5.33 6.17
C VAL A 25 -3.25 -5.82 4.78
N VAL A 26 -4.19 -5.74 3.82
CA VAL A 26 -3.96 -6.16 2.43
C VAL A 26 -4.16 -4.98 1.48
N SER A 27 -3.08 -4.58 0.79
CA SER A 27 -3.11 -3.54 -0.24
C SER A 27 -3.21 -4.14 -1.64
N VAL A 28 -4.12 -3.64 -2.48
CA VAL A 28 -4.25 -4.10 -3.88
C VAL A 28 -3.37 -3.27 -4.82
N GLY A 29 -2.27 -3.88 -5.26
CA GLY A 29 -1.32 -3.30 -6.22
C GLY A 29 -1.80 -3.35 -7.68
N SER A 30 -0.86 -3.29 -8.62
CA SER A 30 -1.11 -3.46 -10.05
C SER A 30 0.10 -4.09 -10.74
N ALA A 31 -0.14 -4.81 -11.83
CA ALA A 31 0.92 -5.27 -12.74
C ALA A 31 1.78 -4.10 -13.28
N LEU A 32 1.18 -2.90 -13.38
CA LEU A 32 1.88 -1.68 -13.79
C LEU A 32 2.93 -1.18 -12.78
N SER A 33 3.02 -1.81 -11.60
CA SER A 33 4.15 -1.58 -10.68
C SER A 33 5.39 -2.38 -11.04
N ARG A 34 5.29 -3.34 -11.96
CA ARG A 34 6.40 -4.18 -12.44
C ARG A 34 6.63 -4.04 -13.95
N TYR A 35 5.58 -3.77 -14.70
CA TYR A 35 5.61 -3.63 -16.15
C TYR A 35 5.26 -2.20 -16.56
N THR A 36 5.92 -1.70 -17.60
CA THR A 36 5.64 -0.38 -18.16
C THR A 36 4.35 -0.44 -18.97
N GLY A 37 3.38 0.40 -18.61
CA GLY A 37 2.15 0.57 -19.40
C GLY A 37 2.39 1.47 -20.61
N GLY A 38 1.39 1.53 -21.49
CA GLY A 38 1.39 2.46 -22.61
C GLY A 38 1.22 3.94 -22.18
N PRO A 39 1.20 4.87 -23.14
CA PRO A 39 1.00 6.29 -22.88
C PRO A 39 -0.20 6.55 -21.95
N GLY A 40 -0.01 7.44 -20.97
CA GLY A 40 -1.04 7.76 -19.95
C GLY A 40 -0.99 6.92 -18.68
N SER A 41 -0.21 5.83 -18.63
CA SER A 41 -0.12 5.00 -17.42
C SER A 41 0.73 5.61 -16.30
N THR A 42 1.46 6.69 -16.55
CA THR A 42 2.49 7.23 -15.63
C THR A 42 1.97 7.51 -14.23
N LEU A 43 0.89 8.29 -14.11
CA LEU A 43 0.35 8.68 -12.79
C LEU A 43 -0.29 7.50 -12.05
N TYR A 44 -0.96 6.62 -12.78
CA TYR A 44 -1.57 5.44 -12.18
C TYR A 44 -0.50 4.44 -11.72
N GLY A 45 0.49 4.16 -12.57
CA GLY A 45 1.66 3.32 -12.26
C GLY A 45 2.42 3.84 -11.05
N LEU A 46 2.73 5.15 -11.01
CA LEU A 46 3.28 5.82 -9.83
C LEU A 46 2.45 5.54 -8.58
N SER A 47 1.13 5.76 -8.65
CA SER A 47 0.25 5.60 -7.50
C SER A 47 0.19 4.17 -6.96
N LYS A 48 0.30 3.16 -7.84
CA LYS A 48 0.29 1.75 -7.45
C LYS A 48 1.66 1.26 -6.97
N SER A 49 2.75 1.77 -7.54
CA SER A 49 4.10 1.48 -7.07
C SER A 49 4.34 1.99 -5.64
N ALA A 50 3.73 3.13 -5.28
CA ALA A 50 3.76 3.65 -3.91
C ALA A 50 3.23 2.64 -2.88
N LEU A 51 2.25 1.81 -3.23
CA LEU A 51 1.71 0.79 -2.32
C LEU A 51 2.74 -0.30 -1.99
N THR A 52 3.60 -0.67 -2.94
CA THR A 52 4.71 -1.61 -2.66
C THR A 52 5.68 -1.02 -1.64
N GLY A 53 6.00 0.28 -1.78
CA GLY A 53 6.85 1.00 -0.85
C GLY A 53 6.23 1.19 0.54
N LEU A 54 4.90 1.24 0.63
CA LEU A 54 4.17 1.33 1.90
C LEU A 54 4.05 -0.04 2.60
N THR A 55 3.68 -1.08 1.86
CA THR A 55 3.30 -2.38 2.45
C THR A 55 4.50 -3.14 3.00
N LYS A 56 5.68 -3.08 2.36
CA LYS A 56 6.86 -3.83 2.82
C LYS A 56 7.40 -3.34 4.17
N PRO A 57 7.62 -2.03 4.41
CA PRO A 57 8.02 -1.54 5.73
C PRO A 57 6.93 -1.74 6.78
N LEU A 58 5.66 -1.47 6.44
CA LEU A 58 4.55 -1.64 7.37
C LEU A 58 4.43 -3.09 7.86
N ALA A 59 4.68 -4.07 7.00
CA ALA A 59 4.72 -5.49 7.39
C ALA A 59 5.85 -5.79 8.38
N ARG A 60 6.98 -5.06 8.34
CA ARG A 60 8.06 -5.20 9.32
C ARG A 60 7.73 -4.53 10.65
N GLU A 61 7.04 -3.39 10.61
CA GLU A 61 6.58 -2.67 11.81
C GLU A 61 5.51 -3.46 12.56
N LEU A 62 4.53 -4.03 11.85
CA LEU A 62 3.41 -4.76 12.47
C LEU A 62 3.70 -6.26 12.66
N GLY A 63 4.71 -6.82 11.99
CA GLY A 63 5.02 -8.25 12.01
C GLY A 63 5.21 -8.88 13.41
N PRO A 64 5.79 -8.19 14.41
CA PRO A 64 5.89 -8.74 15.77
C PRO A 64 4.54 -9.03 16.45
N ARG A 65 3.44 -8.45 15.94
CA ARG A 65 2.07 -8.65 16.45
C ARG A 65 1.36 -9.86 15.84
N GLY A 66 2.08 -10.65 15.04
CA GLY A 66 1.60 -11.89 14.43
C GLY A 66 0.76 -11.67 13.18
#